data_AF-A0A510L6Z8-F1
#
_entry.id   AF-A0A510L6Z8-F1
#
_cell.length_a   1.000
_cell.length_b   1.000
_cell.length_c   1.000
_cell.angle_alpha   90.00
_cell.angle_beta   90.00
_cell.angle_gamma   90.00
#
_symmetry.space_group_name_H-M   'P 1'
#
loop_
_entity.id
_entity.type
_entity.pdbx_description
1 polymer ?
#
loop_
_entity_poly.entity_id
_entity_poly.type
_entity_poly.pdbx_seq_one_letter_code
_entity_poly.pdbx_strand_id
1 'polypeptide(L)'
;MKRKIMLVVVILAIGMMSVSCFKKKKDNKKNNQQTQQQQNKDINTDIFNLGGQAQGNPNIQNLTPEEQQNLIDNQIDPAKVSEALTKAQNGDKESIMSLAQLYYNLKNMDKVKQILQYGVDKNYPEAIYNLAVIFKEEGNMAEANKLIARLPKGSTTTAGRQQMRQIKMRPGAEAYNRGIDLIKAKRYKEAKVEFEKAYNAGIKEADIRVALLNKELKNESEAMKWFQKAANRGVKEANYEIGAILYDGGKQTESRPYLLKAYNAGNKGLAMPIAMSYHQQNNMTEALKWYKIAAKNGDKNAAATVERIEKGGVVEEKKNDKQPKTFLGNVNSSQSLTESTLNNVKSKSKAEEASKVEIKAEKPSTVKQQQPVQTVKSDEKSSDVNIDEIMKKKAAEYNK
;
A
#
# COMPACT_ATOMS: atom_id res chain seq x y z
N MET A 1 -80.06 -56.25 -27.36
CA MET A 1 -80.22 -54.78 -27.58
C MET A 1 -79.10 -54.03 -26.86
N LYS A 2 -78.87 -52.76 -27.22
CA LYS A 2 -77.69 -51.91 -26.87
C LYS A 2 -76.36 -52.37 -27.50
N ARG A 3 -76.04 -51.83 -28.69
CA ARG A 3 -74.69 -51.84 -29.28
C ARG A 3 -73.97 -50.54 -28.91
N LYS A 4 -72.65 -50.61 -28.66
CA LYS A 4 -71.78 -49.43 -28.49
C LYS A 4 -71.19 -49.03 -29.84
N ILE A 5 -71.03 -47.73 -30.08
CA ILE A 5 -70.26 -47.19 -31.21
C ILE A 5 -69.16 -46.30 -30.62
N MET A 6 -67.95 -46.44 -31.16
CA MET A 6 -66.77 -45.66 -30.78
C MET A 6 -66.47 -44.65 -31.89
N LEU A 7 -66.13 -43.41 -31.54
CA LEU A 7 -65.73 -42.38 -32.49
C LEU A 7 -64.34 -41.86 -32.13
N VAL A 8 -63.47 -41.84 -33.13
CA VAL A 8 -62.11 -41.30 -33.07
C VAL A 8 -62.08 -40.01 -33.87
N VAL A 9 -61.45 -38.96 -33.32
CA VAL A 9 -61.24 -37.69 -34.03
C VAL A 9 -59.74 -37.49 -34.24
N VAL A 10 -59.33 -37.41 -35.50
CA VAL A 10 -57.98 -37.03 -35.94
C VAL A 10 -58.12 -35.70 -36.67
N ILE A 11 -57.30 -34.70 -36.28
CA ILE A 11 -57.24 -33.41 -36.98
C ILE A 11 -55.87 -33.27 -37.63
N LEU A 12 -55.88 -33.16 -38.97
CA LEU A 12 -54.73 -32.88 -39.80
C LEU A 12 -54.29 -31.43 -39.67
N ALA A 13 -52.98 -31.19 -39.54
CA ALA A 13 -52.38 -29.87 -39.69
C ALA A 13 -51.82 -29.72 -41.12
N ILE A 14 -52.33 -28.73 -41.86
CA ILE A 14 -51.87 -28.39 -43.22
C ILE A 14 -50.64 -27.49 -43.11
N GLY A 15 -49.58 -27.81 -43.85
CA GLY A 15 -48.43 -26.95 -44.06
C GLY A 15 -48.48 -26.25 -45.42
N MET A 16 -47.96 -25.01 -45.48
CA MET A 16 -47.45 -24.42 -46.72
C MET A 16 -46.10 -23.75 -46.45
N MET A 17 -45.18 -23.91 -47.39
CA MET A 17 -43.79 -23.48 -47.26
C MET A 17 -43.58 -22.04 -47.75
N SER A 18 -42.59 -21.35 -47.20
CA SER A 18 -41.81 -20.35 -47.92
C SER A 18 -40.32 -20.52 -47.57
N VAL A 19 -39.44 -20.18 -48.51
CA VAL A 19 -38.10 -20.77 -48.64
C VAL A 19 -36.99 -19.73 -48.50
N SER A 20 -35.82 -20.15 -48.00
CA SER A 20 -34.53 -19.43 -48.00
C SER A 20 -34.43 -18.14 -47.16
N CYS A 21 -33.37 -17.91 -46.39
CA CYS A 21 -31.97 -18.16 -46.75
C CYS A 21 -31.05 -18.38 -45.54
N PHE A 22 -30.05 -19.27 -45.70
CA PHE A 22 -29.12 -19.66 -44.63
C PHE A 22 -28.02 -18.60 -44.43
N LYS A 23 -27.88 -18.04 -43.22
CA LYS A 23 -26.66 -17.31 -42.83
C LYS A 23 -26.24 -17.67 -41.41
N LYS A 24 -25.19 -18.50 -41.29
CA LYS A 24 -24.61 -18.96 -40.01
C LYS A 24 -24.30 -17.78 -39.09
N LYS A 25 -24.91 -17.76 -37.90
CA LYS A 25 -24.34 -17.13 -36.70
C LYS A 25 -24.15 -18.21 -35.63
N LYS A 26 -22.89 -18.47 -35.28
CA LYS A 26 -22.53 -19.31 -34.14
C LYS A 26 -22.95 -18.63 -32.83
N ASP A 27 -23.59 -19.39 -31.96
CA ASP A 27 -23.43 -19.40 -30.50
C ASP A 27 -23.26 -18.05 -29.78
N ASN A 28 -24.33 -17.27 -29.67
CA ASN A 28 -24.43 -16.22 -28.65
C ASN A 28 -25.03 -16.75 -27.34
N LYS A 29 -24.32 -17.71 -26.71
CA LYS A 29 -24.62 -18.21 -25.35
C LYS A 29 -23.53 -17.81 -24.34
N LYS A 30 -22.95 -16.62 -24.53
CA LYS A 30 -22.07 -15.90 -23.61
C LYS A 30 -22.41 -14.40 -23.61
N ASN A 31 -23.48 -14.01 -22.90
CA ASN A 31 -23.68 -12.59 -22.53
C ASN A 31 -24.67 -12.30 -21.38
N ASN A 32 -25.32 -13.30 -20.77
CA ASN A 32 -26.25 -13.09 -19.65
C ASN A 32 -25.63 -13.31 -18.24
N GLN A 33 -24.31 -13.45 -18.12
CA GLN A 33 -23.62 -13.45 -16.81
C GLN A 33 -22.86 -12.15 -16.51
N GLN A 34 -22.64 -11.27 -17.50
CA GLN A 34 -22.01 -9.96 -17.26
C GLN A 34 -22.99 -8.89 -16.75
N THR A 35 -24.30 -9.10 -16.88
CA THR A 35 -25.34 -8.11 -16.57
C THR A 35 -25.79 -8.08 -15.10
N GLN A 36 -25.24 -8.93 -14.23
CA GLN A 36 -25.43 -8.86 -12.76
C GLN A 36 -24.19 -8.38 -11.99
N GLN A 37 -23.06 -8.14 -12.65
CA GLN A 37 -21.95 -7.38 -12.06
C GLN A 37 -22.17 -5.88 -12.24
N GLN A 38 -23.24 -5.36 -11.61
CA GLN A 38 -23.58 -3.95 -11.66
C GLN A 38 -22.69 -3.16 -10.67
N GLN A 39 -21.42 -3.00 -11.07
CA GLN A 39 -20.47 -1.98 -10.66
C GLN A 39 -20.49 -1.58 -9.16
N ASN A 40 -19.89 -2.42 -8.31
CA ASN A 40 -19.19 -1.87 -7.15
C ASN A 40 -17.93 -1.16 -7.71
N LYS A 41 -18.03 0.15 -8.02
CA LYS A 41 -16.88 0.95 -8.46
C LYS A 41 -15.95 1.17 -7.29
N ASP A 42 -15.07 0.19 -7.06
CA ASP A 42 -14.00 0.30 -6.08
C ASP A 42 -13.21 1.58 -6.33
N ILE A 43 -12.99 2.35 -5.27
CA ILE A 43 -12.34 3.65 -5.36
C ILE A 43 -10.86 3.43 -5.66
N ASN A 44 -10.43 3.89 -6.84
CA ASN A 44 -9.06 3.68 -7.31
C ASN A 44 -8.06 4.51 -6.48
N THR A 45 -7.23 3.81 -5.73
CA THR A 45 -6.09 4.37 -4.98
C THR A 45 -4.74 4.04 -5.61
N ASP A 46 -4.70 3.16 -6.63
CA ASP A 46 -3.47 2.78 -7.33
C ASP A 46 -2.83 3.97 -8.09
N ILE A 47 -3.62 5.02 -8.34
CA ILE A 47 -3.11 6.32 -8.83
C ILE A 47 -2.00 6.88 -7.94
N PHE A 48 -2.09 6.69 -6.61
CA PHE A 48 -1.13 7.20 -5.64
C PHE A 48 0.10 6.29 -5.47
N ASN A 49 0.14 5.11 -6.11
CA ASN A 49 1.25 4.18 -5.93
C ASN A 49 2.57 4.81 -6.37
N LEU A 50 3.61 4.57 -5.57
CA LEU A 50 4.95 5.10 -5.76
C LEU A 50 5.67 4.36 -6.90
N GLY A 51 6.00 5.08 -7.98
CA GLY A 51 6.62 4.51 -9.20
C GLY A 51 8.15 4.34 -9.15
N GLY A 52 8.78 4.62 -8.01
CA GLY A 52 10.24 4.60 -7.81
C GLY A 52 10.65 5.49 -6.62
N GLN A 53 11.94 5.78 -6.46
CA GLN A 53 12.40 6.65 -5.37
C GLN A 53 11.78 8.05 -5.43
N ALA A 54 10.90 8.34 -4.48
CA ALA A 54 10.60 9.71 -4.05
C ALA A 54 11.44 10.03 -2.81
N GLN A 55 12.09 11.19 -2.84
CA GLN A 55 12.57 11.86 -1.64
C GLN A 55 11.52 12.88 -1.22
N GLY A 56 11.43 13.19 0.08
CA GLY A 56 10.58 14.29 0.56
C GLY A 56 10.96 15.58 -0.17
N ASN A 57 10.00 16.22 -0.82
CA ASN A 57 10.23 17.42 -1.61
C ASN A 57 9.70 18.61 -0.80
N PRO A 58 10.56 19.55 -0.36
CA PRO A 58 10.15 20.64 0.52
C PRO A 58 9.17 21.62 -0.16
N ASN A 59 9.02 21.56 -1.48
CA ASN A 59 8.04 22.37 -2.23
C ASN A 59 6.65 21.69 -2.33
N ILE A 60 6.48 20.49 -1.77
CA ILE A 60 5.17 19.83 -1.70
C ILE A 60 4.27 20.58 -0.72
N GLN A 61 3.10 21.00 -1.21
CA GLN A 61 2.08 21.69 -0.42
C GLN A 61 1.13 20.69 0.25
N ASN A 62 0.37 21.15 1.25
CA ASN A 62 -0.69 20.37 1.92
C ASN A 62 -0.26 19.09 2.66
N LEU A 63 1.05 18.81 2.79
CA LEU A 63 1.60 17.66 3.52
C LEU A 63 2.82 18.08 4.36
N THR A 64 2.82 17.77 5.66
CA THR A 64 4.01 17.97 6.50
C THR A 64 5.15 17.00 6.12
N PRO A 65 6.41 17.25 6.50
CA PRO A 65 7.51 16.31 6.28
C PRO A 65 7.23 14.91 6.86
N GLU A 66 6.56 14.81 8.01
CA GLU A 66 6.17 13.55 8.64
C GLU A 66 5.09 12.82 7.83
N GLU A 67 4.10 13.55 7.29
CA GLU A 67 3.07 13.00 6.40
C GLU A 67 3.69 12.49 5.10
N GLN A 68 4.56 13.28 4.46
CA GLN A 68 5.29 12.86 3.26
C GLN A 68 6.10 11.59 3.53
N GLN A 69 6.83 11.53 4.64
CA GLN A 69 7.60 10.34 5.01
C GLN A 69 6.69 9.14 5.30
N ASN A 70 5.54 9.32 5.95
CA ASN A 70 4.58 8.24 6.18
C ASN A 70 4.01 7.68 4.87
N LEU A 71 3.75 8.53 3.87
CA LEU A 71 3.33 8.08 2.54
C LEU A 71 4.45 7.29 1.84
N ILE A 72 5.70 7.80 1.84
CA ILE A 72 6.87 7.10 1.29
C ILE A 72 7.10 5.75 1.97
N ASP A 73 7.05 5.72 3.32
CA ASP A 73 7.19 4.51 4.13
C ASP A 73 6.17 3.43 3.70
N ASN A 74 5.02 3.82 3.15
CA ASN A 74 3.93 2.97 2.67
C ASN A 74 3.88 2.76 1.14
N GLN A 75 4.93 3.14 0.40
CA GLN A 75 4.98 3.11 -1.08
C GLN A 75 3.87 3.93 -1.76
N ILE A 76 3.54 5.07 -1.16
CA ILE A 76 2.62 6.08 -1.70
C ILE A 76 3.41 7.32 -2.09
N ASP A 77 3.11 7.87 -3.27
CA ASP A 77 3.75 9.07 -3.84
C ASP A 77 3.20 10.36 -3.20
N PRO A 78 3.99 11.10 -2.40
CA PRO A 78 3.50 12.31 -1.73
C PRO A 78 3.15 13.44 -2.71
N ALA A 79 3.79 13.50 -3.89
CA ALA A 79 3.50 14.55 -4.86
C ALA A 79 2.11 14.37 -5.46
N LYS A 80 1.72 13.13 -5.78
CA LYS A 80 0.37 12.82 -6.26
C LYS A 80 -0.70 13.02 -5.19
N VAL A 81 -0.39 12.69 -3.93
CA VAL A 81 -1.31 12.95 -2.81
C VAL A 81 -1.49 14.45 -2.58
N SER A 82 -0.42 15.24 -2.68
CA SER A 82 -0.47 16.71 -2.63
C SER A 82 -1.30 17.32 -3.76
N GLU A 83 -1.09 16.88 -5.00
CA GLU A 83 -1.88 17.33 -6.16
C GLU A 83 -3.38 17.02 -5.98
N ALA A 84 -3.69 15.80 -5.53
CA ALA A 84 -5.07 15.42 -5.22
C ALA A 84 -5.64 16.19 -4.03
N LEU A 85 -4.84 16.56 -3.02
CA LEU A 85 -5.30 17.36 -1.88
C LEU A 85 -5.71 18.76 -2.34
N THR A 86 -4.92 19.38 -3.21
CA THR A 86 -5.26 20.66 -3.84
C THR A 86 -6.53 20.56 -4.69
N LYS A 87 -6.71 19.47 -5.44
CA LYS A 87 -7.94 19.21 -6.20
C LYS A 87 -9.15 19.01 -5.27
N ALA A 88 -8.99 18.25 -4.18
CA ALA A 88 -10.03 17.98 -3.20
C ALA A 88 -10.47 19.24 -2.43
N GLN A 89 -9.54 20.11 -2.04
CA GLN A 89 -9.83 21.44 -1.45
C GLN A 89 -10.68 22.31 -2.39
N ASN A 90 -10.45 22.22 -3.70
CA ASN A 90 -11.26 22.92 -4.71
C ASN A 90 -12.62 22.23 -4.98
N GLY A 91 -12.86 21.05 -4.42
CA GLY A 91 -14.10 20.28 -4.55
C GLY A 91 -14.08 19.18 -5.60
N ASP A 92 -12.92 18.75 -6.11
CA ASP A 92 -12.89 17.63 -7.05
C ASP A 92 -13.36 16.32 -6.39
N LYS A 93 -14.50 15.81 -6.85
CA LYS A 93 -15.18 14.66 -6.24
C LYS A 93 -14.35 13.38 -6.28
N GLU A 94 -13.66 13.09 -7.38
CA GLU A 94 -12.85 11.86 -7.47
C GLU A 94 -11.62 11.95 -6.56
N SER A 95 -10.94 13.11 -6.49
CA SER A 95 -9.84 13.33 -5.55
C SER A 95 -10.28 13.20 -4.09
N ILE A 96 -11.44 13.76 -3.73
CA ILE A 96 -12.04 13.61 -2.37
C ILE A 96 -12.24 12.12 -2.04
N MET A 97 -12.91 11.37 -2.92
CA MET A 97 -13.20 9.96 -2.67
C MET A 97 -11.94 9.11 -2.62
N SER A 98 -11.02 9.29 -3.57
CA SER A 98 -9.76 8.53 -3.63
C SER A 98 -8.84 8.83 -2.46
N LEU A 99 -8.72 10.09 -2.02
CA LEU A 99 -7.94 10.42 -0.83
C LEU A 99 -8.60 9.91 0.45
N ALA A 100 -9.91 10.04 0.61
CA ALA A 100 -10.60 9.50 1.77
C ALA A 100 -10.44 7.97 1.87
N GLN A 101 -10.51 7.25 0.73
CA GLN A 101 -10.20 5.82 0.66
C GLN A 101 -8.72 5.51 0.98
N LEU A 102 -7.78 6.33 0.53
CA LEU A 102 -6.35 6.19 0.82
C LEU A 102 -6.08 6.30 2.33
N TYR A 103 -6.52 7.39 2.96
CA TYR A 103 -6.29 7.60 4.40
C TYR A 103 -7.07 6.62 5.28
N TYR A 104 -8.21 6.10 4.82
CA TYR A 104 -8.92 5.02 5.49
C TYR A 104 -8.12 3.72 5.49
N ASN A 105 -7.52 3.35 4.34
CA ASN A 105 -6.59 2.22 4.25
C ASN A 105 -5.36 2.39 5.13
N LEU A 106 -4.94 3.63 5.43
CA LEU A 106 -3.86 3.99 6.36
C LEU A 106 -4.32 4.16 7.82
N LYS A 107 -5.60 3.91 8.13
CA LYS A 107 -6.25 4.15 9.44
C LYS A 107 -6.14 5.57 9.99
N ASN A 108 -5.89 6.58 9.16
CA ASN A 108 -5.84 7.99 9.58
C ASN A 108 -7.24 8.61 9.50
N MET A 109 -8.11 8.26 10.46
CA MET A 109 -9.52 8.66 10.45
C MET A 109 -9.73 10.17 10.53
N ASP A 110 -8.84 10.92 11.17
CA ASP A 110 -8.93 12.38 11.20
C ASP A 110 -8.73 13.00 9.82
N LYS A 111 -7.78 12.49 9.02
CA LYS A 111 -7.67 12.86 7.60
C LYS A 111 -8.87 12.41 6.79
N VAL A 112 -9.41 11.22 7.02
CA VAL A 112 -10.63 10.76 6.32
C VAL A 112 -11.78 11.73 6.56
N LYS A 113 -12.02 12.11 7.83
CA LYS A 113 -13.06 13.09 8.20
C LYS A 113 -12.80 14.46 7.58
N GLN A 114 -11.55 14.97 7.64
CA GLN A 114 -11.17 16.25 7.02
C GLN A 114 -11.43 16.26 5.50
N ILE A 115 -11.07 15.18 4.79
CA ILE A 115 -11.19 15.11 3.33
C ILE A 115 -12.65 14.94 2.90
N LEU A 116 -13.41 14.10 3.59
CA LEU A 116 -14.84 13.94 3.33
C LEU A 116 -15.60 15.24 3.56
N GLN A 117 -15.18 16.08 4.51
CA GLN A 117 -15.80 17.38 4.76
C GLN A 117 -15.81 18.27 3.51
N TYR A 118 -14.74 18.30 2.70
CA TYR A 118 -14.75 19.05 1.42
C TYR A 118 -15.88 18.61 0.48
N GLY A 119 -16.20 17.31 0.45
CA GLY A 119 -17.32 16.78 -0.34
C GLY A 119 -18.68 17.04 0.29
N VAL A 120 -18.75 17.05 1.63
CA VAL A 120 -19.94 17.46 2.38
C VAL A 120 -20.28 18.92 2.12
N ASP A 121 -19.29 19.81 2.06
CA ASP A 121 -19.49 21.23 1.78
C ASP A 121 -19.99 21.49 0.34
N LYS A 122 -19.66 20.58 -0.60
CA LYS A 122 -20.22 20.55 -1.96
C LYS A 122 -21.53 19.74 -2.11
N ASN A 123 -22.09 19.25 -0.99
CA ASN A 123 -23.27 18.39 -0.93
C ASN A 123 -23.17 17.07 -1.75
N TYR A 124 -21.99 16.45 -1.84
CA TYR A 124 -21.83 15.17 -2.51
C TYR A 124 -22.40 14.02 -1.66
N PRO A 125 -23.42 13.26 -2.17
CA PRO A 125 -24.09 12.23 -1.38
C PRO A 125 -23.15 11.16 -0.84
N GLU A 126 -22.15 10.75 -1.62
CA GLU A 126 -21.14 9.77 -1.20
C GLU A 126 -20.30 10.29 -0.04
N ALA A 127 -19.87 11.57 -0.07
CA ALA A 127 -19.08 12.15 1.00
C ALA A 127 -19.87 12.28 2.30
N ILE A 128 -21.13 12.75 2.19
CA ILE A 128 -22.08 12.84 3.31
C ILE A 128 -22.34 11.46 3.92
N TYR A 129 -22.63 10.45 3.08
CA TYR A 129 -22.93 9.10 3.54
C TYR A 129 -21.74 8.47 4.26
N ASN A 130 -20.53 8.52 3.68
CA ASN A 130 -19.34 7.94 4.31
C ASN A 130 -18.98 8.65 5.63
N LEU A 131 -19.08 9.97 5.70
CA LEU A 131 -18.82 10.70 6.95
C LEU A 131 -19.85 10.38 8.04
N ALA A 132 -21.13 10.22 7.66
CA ALA A 132 -22.18 9.81 8.59
C ALA A 132 -21.97 8.39 9.14
N VAL A 133 -21.47 7.46 8.31
CA VAL A 133 -21.11 6.10 8.75
C VAL A 133 -19.97 6.16 9.77
N ILE A 134 -18.89 6.90 9.48
CA ILE A 134 -17.75 7.05 10.41
C ILE A 134 -18.19 7.64 11.75
N PHE A 135 -18.97 8.73 11.76
CA PHE A 135 -19.47 9.29 13.02
C PHE A 135 -20.37 8.32 13.78
N LYS A 136 -21.10 7.44 13.09
CA LYS A 136 -21.92 6.40 13.73
C LYS A 136 -21.05 5.30 14.35
N GLU A 137 -20.00 4.87 13.68
CA GLU A 137 -19.01 3.91 14.19
C GLU A 137 -18.27 4.47 15.42
N GLU A 138 -18.03 5.78 15.45
CA GLU A 138 -17.52 6.52 16.62
C GLU A 138 -18.58 6.73 17.74
N GLY A 139 -19.82 6.26 17.56
CA GLY A 139 -20.93 6.45 18.51
C GLY A 139 -21.55 7.85 18.51
N ASN A 140 -21.08 8.77 17.66
CA ASN A 140 -21.60 10.13 17.50
C ASN A 140 -22.87 10.14 16.62
N MET A 141 -23.95 9.61 17.18
CA MET A 141 -25.25 9.50 16.53
C MET A 141 -25.85 10.87 16.15
N ALA A 142 -25.48 11.94 16.86
CA ALA A 142 -26.00 13.29 16.62
C ALA A 142 -25.46 13.86 15.30
N GLU A 143 -24.15 13.83 15.07
CA GLU A 143 -23.55 14.28 13.80
C GLU A 143 -23.90 13.36 12.63
N ALA A 144 -23.94 12.04 12.86
CA ALA A 144 -24.41 11.08 11.85
C ALA A 144 -25.83 11.41 11.36
N ASN A 145 -26.76 11.72 12.27
CA ASN A 145 -28.14 12.09 11.93
C ASN A 145 -28.22 13.45 11.20
N LYS A 146 -27.43 14.45 11.60
CA LYS A 146 -27.34 15.75 10.90
C LYS A 146 -26.87 15.60 9.46
N LEU A 147 -25.86 14.75 9.23
CA LEU A 147 -25.35 14.46 7.88
C LEU A 147 -26.37 13.68 7.05
N ILE A 148 -26.98 12.63 7.59
CA ILE A 148 -28.03 11.86 6.90
C ILE A 148 -29.19 12.75 6.46
N ALA A 149 -29.58 13.75 7.26
CA ALA A 149 -30.63 14.71 6.90
C ALA A 149 -30.31 15.59 5.68
N ARG A 150 -29.03 15.69 5.27
CA ARG A 150 -28.58 16.42 4.07
C ARG A 150 -28.61 15.56 2.79
N LEU A 151 -28.85 14.25 2.90
CA LEU A 151 -28.90 13.36 1.74
C LEU A 151 -30.17 13.60 0.89
N PRO A 152 -30.10 13.52 -0.45
CA PRO A 152 -31.27 13.55 -1.31
C PRO A 152 -32.30 12.45 -0.96
N LYS A 153 -33.60 12.73 -1.13
CA LYS A 153 -34.70 11.85 -0.71
C LYS A 153 -34.62 10.41 -1.27
N GLY A 154 -33.97 10.19 -2.42
CA GLY A 154 -33.75 8.85 -3.00
C GLY A 154 -32.52 8.09 -2.46
N SER A 155 -31.54 8.80 -1.89
CA SER A 155 -30.25 8.24 -1.46
C SER A 155 -30.35 7.35 -0.21
N THR A 156 -31.45 7.44 0.56
CA THR A 156 -31.68 6.60 1.75
C THR A 156 -32.21 5.20 1.41
N THR A 157 -32.74 5.00 0.20
CA THR A 157 -33.23 3.70 -0.28
C THR A 157 -32.09 2.69 -0.42
N THR A 158 -32.37 1.39 -0.33
CA THR A 158 -31.31 0.36 -0.52
C THR A 158 -30.66 0.45 -1.91
N ALA A 159 -31.42 0.76 -2.97
CA ALA A 159 -30.87 0.99 -4.30
C ALA A 159 -29.97 2.25 -4.34
N GLY A 160 -30.41 3.36 -3.75
CA GLY A 160 -29.61 4.59 -3.65
C GLY A 160 -28.32 4.39 -2.85
N ARG A 161 -28.36 3.62 -1.76
CA ARG A 161 -27.19 3.25 -0.95
C ARG A 161 -26.21 2.34 -1.66
N GLN A 162 -26.70 1.43 -2.52
CA GLN A 162 -25.84 0.60 -3.38
C GLN A 162 -25.20 1.40 -4.54
N GLN A 163 -25.81 2.51 -4.96
CA GLN A 163 -25.26 3.40 -5.99
C GLN A 163 -24.21 4.39 -5.45
N MET A 164 -24.24 4.72 -4.16
CA MET A 164 -23.21 5.54 -3.52
C MET A 164 -21.92 4.75 -3.32
N ARG A 165 -20.77 5.30 -3.74
CA ARG A 165 -19.46 4.67 -3.48
C ARG A 165 -19.16 4.75 -1.98
N GLN A 166 -18.97 3.58 -1.37
CA GLN A 166 -18.66 3.45 0.05
C GLN A 166 -17.17 3.18 0.23
N ILE A 167 -16.56 3.83 1.21
CA ILE A 167 -15.19 3.58 1.63
C ILE A 167 -15.18 2.30 2.47
N LYS A 168 -14.23 1.42 2.19
CA LYS A 168 -14.06 0.13 2.86
C LYS A 168 -12.58 -0.23 2.90
N MET A 169 -12.15 -1.06 3.83
CA MET A 169 -10.75 -1.51 3.82
C MET A 169 -10.48 -2.30 2.54
N ARG A 170 -9.44 -1.94 1.79
CA ARG A 170 -8.98 -2.76 0.66
C ARG A 170 -8.59 -4.15 1.19
N PRO A 171 -8.89 -5.26 0.48
CA PRO A 171 -8.40 -6.58 0.85
C PRO A 171 -6.90 -6.57 1.17
N GLY A 172 -6.55 -7.07 2.36
CA GLY A 172 -5.17 -7.08 2.86
C GLY A 172 -4.71 -5.82 3.62
N ALA A 173 -5.42 -4.70 3.56
CA ALA A 173 -4.98 -3.44 4.19
C ALA A 173 -4.94 -3.56 5.74
N GLU A 174 -5.86 -4.30 6.34
CA GLU A 174 -5.83 -4.58 7.79
C GLU A 174 -4.59 -5.38 8.19
N ALA A 175 -4.28 -6.44 7.45
CA ALA A 175 -3.09 -7.26 7.66
C ALA A 175 -1.81 -6.44 7.44
N TYR A 176 -1.77 -5.60 6.41
CA TYR A 176 -0.65 -4.70 6.16
C TYR A 176 -0.41 -3.76 7.35
N ASN A 177 -1.44 -3.07 7.81
CA ASN A 177 -1.35 -2.18 8.98
C ASN A 177 -0.92 -2.95 10.24
N ARG A 178 -1.49 -4.13 10.48
CA ARG A 178 -1.09 -5.00 11.60
C ARG A 178 0.38 -5.39 11.51
N GLY A 179 0.90 -5.63 10.31
CA GLY A 179 2.31 -5.82 10.06
C GLY A 179 3.16 -4.63 10.49
N ILE A 180 2.72 -3.38 10.23
CA ILE A 180 3.41 -2.16 10.68
C ILE A 180 3.44 -2.07 12.20
N ASP A 181 2.30 -2.29 12.86
CA ASP A 181 2.18 -2.29 14.32
C ASP A 181 3.09 -3.36 14.95
N LEU A 182 3.19 -4.53 14.33
CA LEU A 182 4.08 -5.61 14.76
C LEU A 182 5.57 -5.28 14.52
N ILE A 183 5.95 -4.52 13.48
CA ILE A 183 7.31 -3.99 13.34
C ILE A 183 7.60 -2.98 14.47
N LYS A 184 6.69 -2.04 14.76
CA LYS A 184 6.82 -1.10 15.89
C LYS A 184 7.04 -1.86 17.21
N ALA A 185 6.29 -2.94 17.43
CA ALA A 185 6.43 -3.82 18.59
C ALA A 185 7.61 -4.82 18.51
N LYS A 186 8.47 -4.77 17.49
CA LYS A 186 9.61 -5.67 17.25
C LYS A 186 9.24 -7.16 17.09
N ARG A 187 7.97 -7.47 16.80
CA ARG A 187 7.41 -8.82 16.60
C ARG A 187 7.58 -9.28 15.16
N TYR A 188 8.82 -9.28 14.66
CA TYR A 188 9.15 -9.41 13.24
C TYR A 188 8.64 -10.70 12.57
N LYS A 189 8.62 -11.84 13.28
CA LYS A 189 8.09 -13.11 12.75
C LYS A 189 6.60 -13.02 12.44
N GLU A 190 5.83 -12.36 13.30
CA GLU A 190 4.39 -12.18 13.15
C GLU A 190 4.10 -11.08 12.12
N ALA A 191 4.86 -9.98 12.14
CA ALA A 191 4.80 -8.95 11.10
C ALA A 191 4.93 -9.54 9.70
N LYS A 192 5.86 -10.48 9.52
CA LYS A 192 6.09 -11.17 8.24
C LYS A 192 4.85 -11.92 7.76
N VAL A 193 4.20 -12.67 8.65
CA VAL A 193 2.96 -13.41 8.35
C VAL A 193 1.84 -12.45 7.93
N GLU A 194 1.70 -11.30 8.60
CA GLU A 194 0.68 -10.30 8.24
C GLU A 194 0.97 -9.61 6.89
N PHE A 195 2.24 -9.35 6.55
CA PHE A 195 2.59 -8.87 5.21
C PHE A 195 2.45 -9.93 4.12
N GLU A 196 2.72 -11.20 4.41
CA GLU A 196 2.44 -12.32 3.49
C GLU A 196 0.92 -12.43 3.21
N LYS A 197 0.07 -12.27 4.23
CA LYS A 197 -1.40 -12.15 4.04
C LYS A 197 -1.77 -10.96 3.16
N ALA A 198 -1.22 -9.78 3.43
CA ALA A 198 -1.49 -8.57 2.65
C ALA A 198 -1.08 -8.73 1.17
N TYR A 199 0.09 -9.33 0.92
CA TYR A 199 0.58 -9.64 -0.43
C TYR A 199 -0.36 -10.59 -1.18
N ASN A 200 -0.81 -11.65 -0.51
CA ASN A 200 -1.72 -12.64 -1.08
C ASN A 200 -3.12 -12.04 -1.35
N ALA A 201 -3.59 -11.15 -0.49
CA ALA A 201 -4.84 -10.41 -0.67
C ALA A 201 -4.79 -9.30 -1.76
N GLY A 202 -3.60 -8.98 -2.28
CA GLY A 202 -3.44 -8.14 -3.48
C GLY A 202 -2.49 -6.95 -3.33
N ILE A 203 -2.07 -6.60 -2.12
CA ILE A 203 -1.14 -5.48 -1.86
C ILE A 203 0.28 -5.93 -2.19
N LYS A 204 0.68 -5.84 -3.46
CA LYS A 204 1.96 -6.36 -3.94
C LYS A 204 3.14 -5.60 -3.35
N GLU A 205 2.92 -4.36 -2.92
CA GLU A 205 3.79 -3.49 -2.13
C GLU A 205 4.29 -4.16 -0.84
N ALA A 206 3.60 -5.17 -0.32
CA ALA A 206 4.06 -5.93 0.83
C ALA A 206 5.31 -6.81 0.54
N ASP A 207 5.64 -7.08 -0.73
CA ASP A 207 6.79 -7.91 -1.12
C ASP A 207 8.12 -7.45 -0.48
N ILE A 208 8.39 -6.15 -0.54
CA ILE A 208 9.62 -5.57 -0.01
C ILE A 208 9.68 -5.68 1.51
N ARG A 209 8.55 -5.60 2.21
CA ARG A 209 8.49 -5.77 3.67
C ARG A 209 8.75 -7.21 4.08
N VAL A 210 8.19 -8.18 3.35
CA VAL A 210 8.48 -9.61 3.57
C VAL A 210 9.96 -9.90 3.26
N ALA A 211 10.55 -9.28 2.23
CA ALA A 211 11.97 -9.42 1.92
C ALA A 211 12.87 -8.89 3.06
N LEU A 212 12.61 -7.65 3.51
CA LEU A 212 13.36 -7.00 4.59
C LEU A 212 13.23 -7.75 5.93
N LEU A 213 12.03 -8.26 6.25
CA LEU A 213 11.83 -9.07 7.45
C LEU A 213 12.52 -10.42 7.38
N ASN A 214 12.58 -11.06 6.21
CA ASN A 214 13.40 -12.26 6.05
C ASN A 214 14.89 -11.95 6.21
N LYS A 215 15.39 -10.81 5.71
CA LYS A 215 16.78 -10.37 5.89
C LYS A 215 17.10 -10.11 7.37
N GLU A 216 16.26 -9.36 8.08
CA GLU A 216 16.37 -9.12 9.54
C GLU A 216 16.37 -10.43 10.34
N LEU A 217 15.55 -11.41 9.93
CA LEU A 217 15.47 -12.75 10.51
C LEU A 217 16.58 -13.72 10.03
N LYS A 218 17.56 -13.24 9.24
CA LYS A 218 18.68 -14.01 8.66
C LYS A 218 18.26 -15.17 7.73
N ASN A 219 17.06 -15.09 7.15
CA ASN A 219 16.54 -16.02 6.16
C ASN A 219 16.92 -15.57 4.74
N GLU A 220 18.20 -15.49 4.42
CA GLU A 220 18.71 -14.88 3.17
C GLU A 220 18.12 -15.50 1.89
N SER A 221 17.95 -16.82 1.87
CA SER A 221 17.38 -17.54 0.72
C SER A 221 15.91 -17.18 0.45
N GLU A 222 15.15 -16.83 1.48
CA GLU A 222 13.77 -16.35 1.35
C GLU A 222 13.75 -14.84 1.05
N ALA A 223 14.60 -14.06 1.71
CA ALA A 223 14.79 -12.64 1.42
C ALA A 223 15.09 -12.42 -0.07
N MET A 224 16.00 -13.21 -0.64
CA MET A 224 16.34 -13.21 -2.07
C MET A 224 15.11 -13.41 -2.97
N LYS A 225 14.25 -14.40 -2.68
CA LYS A 225 13.02 -14.65 -3.47
C LYS A 225 12.06 -13.46 -3.42
N TRP A 226 11.92 -12.81 -2.26
CA TRP A 226 11.02 -11.67 -2.09
C TRP A 226 11.58 -10.38 -2.68
N PHE A 227 12.89 -10.13 -2.55
CA PHE A 227 13.53 -9.04 -3.29
C PHE A 227 13.42 -9.25 -4.81
N GLN A 228 13.51 -10.49 -5.31
CA GLN A 228 13.31 -10.76 -6.74
C GLN A 228 11.88 -10.45 -7.20
N LYS A 229 10.85 -10.73 -6.37
CA LYS A 229 9.46 -10.31 -6.66
C LYS A 229 9.36 -8.78 -6.75
N ALA A 230 9.92 -8.07 -5.78
CA ALA A 230 9.92 -6.60 -5.75
C ALA A 230 10.70 -5.99 -6.93
N ALA A 231 11.86 -6.53 -7.27
CA ALA A 231 12.66 -6.11 -8.42
C ALA A 231 11.91 -6.33 -9.74
N ASN A 232 11.20 -7.45 -9.89
CA ASN A 232 10.35 -7.74 -11.06
C ASN A 232 9.12 -6.80 -11.14
N ARG A 233 8.63 -6.29 -10.00
CA ARG A 233 7.61 -5.23 -9.93
C ARG A 233 8.15 -3.82 -10.23
N GLY A 234 9.48 -3.67 -10.33
CA GLY A 234 10.14 -2.40 -10.65
C GLY A 234 10.68 -1.64 -9.44
N VAL A 235 10.65 -2.21 -8.23
CA VAL A 235 11.32 -1.63 -7.04
C VAL A 235 12.82 -1.62 -7.27
N LYS A 236 13.38 -0.44 -7.54
CA LYS A 236 14.78 -0.28 -7.99
C LYS A 236 15.76 -0.73 -6.90
N GLU A 237 15.43 -0.38 -5.67
CA GLU A 237 16.17 -0.63 -4.44
C GLU A 237 16.27 -2.12 -4.09
N ALA A 238 15.34 -2.95 -4.56
CA ALA A 238 15.45 -4.40 -4.41
C ALA A 238 16.68 -4.96 -5.16
N ASN A 239 17.14 -4.30 -6.24
CA ASN A 239 18.38 -4.68 -6.94
C ASN A 239 19.62 -4.39 -6.08
N TYR A 240 19.61 -3.36 -5.23
CA TYR A 240 20.71 -3.12 -4.30
C TYR A 240 20.78 -4.27 -3.28
N GLU A 241 19.65 -4.66 -2.69
CA GLU A 241 19.61 -5.73 -1.68
C GLU A 241 19.95 -7.11 -2.27
N ILE A 242 19.49 -7.43 -3.50
CA ILE A 242 19.91 -8.66 -4.21
C ILE A 242 21.43 -8.65 -4.48
N GLY A 243 21.94 -7.52 -4.98
CA GLY A 243 23.37 -7.36 -5.27
C GLY A 243 24.23 -7.51 -4.02
N ALA A 244 23.81 -6.93 -2.89
CA ALA A 244 24.47 -7.07 -1.59
C ALA A 244 24.53 -8.53 -1.14
N ILE A 245 23.38 -9.24 -1.10
CA ILE A 245 23.31 -10.64 -0.66
C ILE A 245 24.19 -11.54 -1.55
N LEU A 246 24.19 -11.35 -2.87
CA LEU A 246 25.04 -12.11 -3.79
C LEU A 246 26.53 -11.78 -3.62
N TYR A 247 26.87 -10.51 -3.40
CA TYR A 247 28.27 -10.10 -3.21
C TYR A 247 28.83 -10.68 -1.91
N ASP A 248 28.08 -10.61 -0.81
CA ASP A 248 28.47 -11.13 0.50
C ASP A 248 28.49 -12.67 0.55
N GLY A 249 27.61 -13.32 -0.21
CA GLY A 249 27.64 -14.76 -0.46
C GLY A 249 28.77 -15.25 -1.37
N GLY A 250 29.74 -14.39 -1.73
CA GLY A 250 30.87 -14.76 -2.59
C GLY A 250 30.52 -15.02 -4.06
N LYS A 251 29.40 -14.48 -4.53
CA LYS A 251 28.88 -14.61 -5.90
C LYS A 251 29.00 -13.28 -6.66
N GLN A 252 30.18 -12.68 -6.67
CA GLN A 252 30.39 -11.32 -7.21
C GLN A 252 30.07 -11.22 -8.73
N THR A 253 30.15 -12.32 -9.48
CA THR A 253 29.67 -12.37 -10.88
C THR A 253 28.15 -12.22 -10.98
N GLU A 254 27.41 -12.93 -10.13
CA GLU A 254 25.94 -12.92 -10.11
C GLU A 254 25.41 -11.58 -9.56
N SER A 255 26.12 -10.94 -8.62
CA SER A 255 25.70 -9.65 -8.05
C SER A 255 25.78 -8.50 -9.06
N ARG A 256 26.81 -8.48 -9.91
CA ARG A 256 27.12 -7.39 -10.85
C ARG A 256 25.92 -6.85 -11.64
N PRO A 257 25.06 -7.65 -12.32
CA PRO A 257 23.91 -7.12 -13.06
C PRO A 257 22.91 -6.36 -12.16
N TYR A 258 22.77 -6.73 -10.90
CA TYR A 258 21.91 -6.03 -9.94
C TYR A 258 22.58 -4.75 -9.41
N LEU A 259 23.89 -4.80 -9.14
CA LEU A 259 24.68 -3.63 -8.76
C LEU A 259 24.69 -2.56 -9.87
N LEU A 260 24.80 -2.96 -11.14
CA LEU A 260 24.71 -2.07 -12.29
C LEU A 260 23.34 -1.39 -12.39
N LYS A 261 22.24 -2.14 -12.18
CA LYS A 261 20.89 -1.56 -12.14
C LYS A 261 20.74 -0.52 -11.02
N ALA A 262 21.22 -0.83 -9.82
CA ALA A 262 21.17 0.09 -8.68
C ALA A 262 22.08 1.33 -8.87
N TYR A 263 23.25 1.16 -9.51
CA TYR A 263 24.14 2.27 -9.88
C TYR A 263 23.48 3.23 -10.88
N ASN A 264 22.85 2.67 -11.91
CA ASN A 264 22.10 3.42 -12.92
C ASN A 264 20.85 4.09 -12.32
N ALA A 265 20.22 3.47 -11.33
CA ALA A 265 19.10 4.05 -10.57
C ALA A 265 19.50 5.23 -9.67
N GLY A 266 20.80 5.48 -9.44
CA GLY A 266 21.30 6.64 -8.70
C GLY A 266 22.36 6.32 -7.64
N ASN A 267 22.54 5.06 -7.24
CA ASN A 267 23.50 4.71 -6.20
C ASN A 267 24.96 4.72 -6.73
N LYS A 268 25.56 5.91 -6.77
CA LYS A 268 26.92 6.12 -7.31
C LYS A 268 28.05 5.52 -6.48
N GLY A 269 27.79 5.16 -5.22
CA GLY A 269 28.74 4.44 -4.36
C GLY A 269 29.03 3.01 -4.84
N LEU A 270 28.13 2.41 -5.63
CA LEU A 270 28.30 1.04 -6.14
C LEU A 270 29.42 0.87 -7.17
N ALA A 271 30.00 1.96 -7.69
CA ALA A 271 31.10 1.87 -8.66
C ALA A 271 32.31 1.09 -8.10
N MET A 272 32.62 1.21 -6.81
CA MET A 272 33.73 0.51 -6.17
C MET A 272 33.47 -1.01 -6.02
N PRO A 273 32.33 -1.49 -5.47
CA PRO A 273 31.95 -2.90 -5.53
C PRO A 273 31.90 -3.49 -6.94
N ILE A 274 31.44 -2.72 -7.94
CA ILE A 274 31.43 -3.17 -9.33
C ILE A 274 32.87 -3.34 -9.84
N ALA A 275 33.79 -2.41 -9.56
CA ALA A 275 35.20 -2.54 -9.91
C ALA A 275 35.85 -3.77 -9.28
N MET A 276 35.65 -3.97 -7.98
CA MET A 276 36.13 -5.15 -7.25
C MET A 276 35.59 -6.46 -7.85
N SER A 277 34.31 -6.50 -8.24
CA SER A 277 33.74 -7.69 -8.90
C SER A 277 34.47 -8.07 -10.19
N TYR A 278 34.95 -7.10 -10.97
CA TYR A 278 35.71 -7.34 -12.21
C TYR A 278 37.16 -7.73 -11.91
N HIS A 279 37.77 -7.08 -10.92
CA HIS A 279 39.13 -7.36 -10.48
C HIS A 279 39.27 -8.82 -9.99
N GLN A 280 38.34 -9.30 -9.17
CA GLN A 280 38.34 -10.69 -8.67
C GLN A 280 38.13 -11.74 -9.77
N GLN A 281 37.67 -11.35 -10.96
CA GLN A 281 37.60 -12.19 -12.16
C GLN A 281 38.77 -11.98 -13.12
N ASN A 282 39.85 -11.32 -12.66
CA ASN A 282 41.02 -10.90 -13.44
C ASN A 282 40.70 -10.04 -14.68
N ASN A 283 39.49 -9.47 -14.78
CA ASN A 283 39.13 -8.54 -15.84
C ASN A 283 39.59 -7.12 -15.45
N MET A 284 40.91 -6.93 -15.47
CA MET A 284 41.56 -5.67 -15.09
C MET A 284 41.13 -4.49 -15.97
N THR A 285 40.81 -4.73 -17.25
CA THR A 285 40.34 -3.70 -18.17
C THR A 285 39.01 -3.08 -17.72
N GLU A 286 38.02 -3.89 -17.37
CA GLU A 286 36.75 -3.38 -16.82
C GLU A 286 36.91 -2.90 -15.37
N ALA A 287 37.72 -3.57 -14.56
CA ALA A 287 38.00 -3.12 -13.19
C ALA A 287 38.56 -1.69 -13.18
N LEU A 288 39.56 -1.39 -14.01
CA LEU A 288 40.17 -0.06 -14.11
C LEU A 288 39.17 1.02 -14.57
N LYS A 289 38.27 0.70 -15.52
CA LYS A 289 37.18 1.63 -15.91
C LYS A 289 36.29 1.96 -14.71
N TRP A 290 35.87 0.96 -13.95
CA TRP A 290 35.01 1.16 -12.79
C TRP A 290 35.73 1.80 -11.59
N TYR A 291 37.02 1.52 -11.37
CA TYR A 291 37.83 2.25 -10.38
C TYR A 291 37.96 3.73 -10.74
N LYS A 292 38.14 4.09 -12.03
CA LYS A 292 38.13 5.48 -12.48
C LYS A 292 36.78 6.17 -12.26
N ILE A 293 35.68 5.46 -12.48
CA ILE A 293 34.32 5.96 -12.18
C ILE A 293 34.15 6.18 -10.67
N ALA A 294 34.56 5.23 -9.84
CA ALA A 294 34.49 5.36 -8.38
C ALA A 294 35.35 6.52 -7.85
N ALA A 295 36.57 6.68 -8.37
CA ALA A 295 37.44 7.80 -8.05
C ALA A 295 36.80 9.16 -8.43
N LYS A 296 36.18 9.25 -9.62
CA LYS A 296 35.42 10.44 -10.05
C LYS A 296 34.20 10.72 -9.16
N ASN A 297 33.60 9.67 -8.58
CA ASN A 297 32.52 9.78 -7.61
C ASN A 297 33.01 10.10 -6.17
N GLY A 298 34.32 10.32 -5.96
CA GLY A 298 34.91 10.72 -4.69
C GLY A 298 35.52 9.58 -3.85
N ASP A 299 35.56 8.35 -4.35
CA ASP A 299 36.18 7.23 -3.63
C ASP A 299 37.72 7.33 -3.64
N LYS A 300 38.28 7.68 -2.47
CA LYS A 300 39.73 7.83 -2.27
C LYS A 300 40.50 6.51 -2.41
N ASN A 301 39.89 5.38 -2.05
CA ASN A 301 40.52 4.06 -2.19
C ASN A 301 40.57 3.65 -3.66
N ALA A 302 39.53 3.97 -4.43
CA ALA A 302 39.53 3.79 -5.87
C ALA A 302 40.60 4.66 -6.54
N ALA A 303 40.71 5.94 -6.17
CA ALA A 303 41.76 6.83 -6.71
C ALA A 303 43.18 6.28 -6.50
N ALA A 304 43.51 5.87 -5.26
CA ALA A 304 44.80 5.24 -4.94
C ALA A 304 45.00 3.84 -5.59
N THR A 305 43.92 3.21 -6.06
CA THR A 305 43.98 1.95 -6.81
C THR A 305 44.24 2.21 -8.29
N VAL A 306 43.59 3.21 -8.89
CA VAL A 306 43.86 3.67 -10.27
C VAL A 306 45.33 4.07 -10.41
N GLU A 307 45.84 4.92 -9.53
CA GLU A 307 47.23 5.39 -9.57
C GLU A 307 48.25 4.24 -9.54
N ARG A 308 47.97 3.20 -8.74
CA ARG A 308 48.83 2.02 -8.62
C ARG A 308 48.83 1.18 -9.90
N ILE A 309 47.65 0.93 -10.47
CA ILE A 309 47.49 0.18 -11.73
C ILE A 309 48.21 0.92 -12.87
N GLU A 310 48.01 2.24 -12.98
CA GLU A 310 48.61 3.05 -14.05
C GLU A 310 50.13 3.18 -13.93
N LYS A 311 50.69 3.09 -12.72
CA LYS A 311 52.13 3.00 -12.47
C LYS A 311 52.71 1.58 -12.68
N GLY A 312 51.92 0.64 -13.20
CA GLY A 312 52.35 -0.75 -13.42
C GLY A 312 52.51 -1.57 -12.13
N GLY A 313 52.03 -1.06 -10.99
CA GLY A 313 52.10 -1.74 -9.71
C GLY A 313 51.05 -2.85 -9.62
N VAL A 314 51.46 -4.04 -9.16
CA VAL A 314 50.53 -5.14 -8.88
C VAL A 314 49.56 -4.71 -7.77
N VAL A 315 48.26 -4.76 -8.06
CA VAL A 315 47.22 -4.61 -7.02
C VAL A 315 46.99 -5.98 -6.39
N GLU A 316 47.93 -6.40 -5.55
CA GLU A 316 47.65 -7.57 -4.72
C GLU A 316 46.51 -7.25 -3.75
N GLU A 317 45.40 -8.01 -3.87
CA GLU A 317 44.48 -8.17 -2.76
C GLU A 317 45.24 -8.86 -1.62
N LYS A 318 45.85 -8.07 -0.73
CA LYS A 318 46.06 -8.54 0.63
C LYS A 318 44.71 -9.02 1.14
N LYS A 319 44.59 -10.32 1.39
CA LYS A 319 43.52 -10.92 2.21
C LYS A 319 43.63 -10.35 3.62
N ASN A 320 43.19 -9.10 3.75
CA ASN A 320 43.07 -8.42 5.02
C ASN A 320 41.82 -8.99 5.67
N ASP A 321 41.97 -9.76 6.75
CA ASP A 321 40.86 -10.21 7.61
C ASP A 321 40.07 -9.05 8.25
N LYS A 322 40.51 -7.81 7.96
CA LYS A 322 39.93 -6.51 8.33
C LYS A 322 39.16 -5.82 7.19
N GLN A 323 39.07 -6.40 5.98
CA GLN A 323 38.01 -6.00 5.04
C GLN A 323 36.65 -6.26 5.74
N PRO A 324 35.68 -5.34 5.68
CA PRO A 324 34.38 -5.60 6.27
C PRO A 324 33.79 -6.86 5.63
N LYS A 325 33.37 -7.83 6.46
CA LYS A 325 32.81 -9.12 6.02
C LYS A 325 31.50 -9.01 5.24
N THR A 326 30.99 -7.79 5.05
CA THR A 326 29.74 -7.46 4.38
C THR A 326 29.88 -6.18 3.56
N PHE A 327 29.23 -6.17 2.41
CA PHE A 327 29.07 -5.09 1.43
C PHE A 327 28.47 -3.81 2.04
N LEU A 328 27.75 -3.96 3.15
CA LEU A 328 27.19 -2.87 3.96
C LEU A 328 28.25 -2.12 4.80
N GLY A 329 29.44 -2.68 5.02
CA GLY A 329 30.41 -2.15 5.99
C GLY A 329 31.24 -0.94 5.54
N ASN A 330 31.06 -0.45 4.30
CA ASN A 330 31.87 0.66 3.76
C ASN A 330 31.11 1.60 2.79
N VAL A 331 29.82 1.34 2.53
CA VAL A 331 28.95 2.24 1.73
C VAL A 331 28.02 2.93 2.71
N ASN A 332 27.88 4.26 2.61
CA ASN A 332 27.05 5.07 3.51
C ASN A 332 25.67 4.41 3.77
N SER A 333 25.36 4.21 5.04
CA SER A 333 24.15 3.55 5.58
C SER A 333 22.82 4.11 5.05
N SER A 334 22.83 5.33 4.51
CA SER A 334 21.69 6.02 3.91
C SER A 334 21.03 5.33 2.70
N GLN A 335 21.56 4.21 2.21
CA GLN A 335 21.08 3.52 1.01
C GLN A 335 20.66 2.05 1.22
N SER A 336 20.80 1.54 2.44
CA SER A 336 20.20 0.26 2.85
C SER A 336 18.69 0.45 3.03
N LEU A 337 17.86 -0.33 2.30
CA LEU A 337 16.42 -0.37 2.55
C LEU A 337 16.13 -0.87 3.97
N THR A 338 17.01 -1.73 4.48
CA THR A 338 16.89 -2.33 5.81
C THR A 338 17.05 -1.26 6.89
N GLU A 339 18.04 -0.39 6.77
CA GLU A 339 18.27 0.67 7.76
C GLU A 339 17.27 1.82 7.62
N SER A 340 16.97 2.29 6.41
CA SER A 340 15.95 3.35 6.25
C SER A 340 14.55 2.88 6.68
N THR A 341 14.08 1.73 6.19
CA THR A 341 12.70 1.25 6.46
C THR A 341 12.53 0.80 7.92
N LEU A 342 13.50 0.11 8.54
CA LEU A 342 13.36 -0.26 9.95
C LEU A 342 13.75 0.86 10.92
N ASN A 343 14.74 1.72 10.64
CA ASN A 343 15.10 2.80 11.57
C ASN A 343 14.07 3.94 11.58
N ASN A 344 13.36 4.22 10.47
CA ASN A 344 12.23 5.16 10.47
C ASN A 344 11.09 4.70 11.40
N VAL A 345 10.86 3.39 11.52
CA VAL A 345 9.89 2.84 12.47
C VAL A 345 10.42 2.90 13.91
N LYS A 346 11.73 2.72 14.13
CA LYS A 346 12.38 2.87 15.44
C LYS A 346 12.48 4.33 15.93
N SER A 347 12.55 5.31 15.03
CA SER A 347 12.61 6.74 15.38
C SER A 347 11.24 7.31 15.70
N LYS A 348 10.20 6.94 14.91
CA LYS A 348 8.80 7.30 15.19
C LYS A 348 8.35 6.83 16.57
N SER A 349 8.74 5.64 17.04
CA SER A 349 8.33 5.18 18.39
C SER A 349 8.87 6.08 19.50
N LYS A 350 10.12 6.57 19.40
CA LYS A 350 10.68 7.52 20.37
C LYS A 350 9.98 8.89 20.34
N ALA A 351 9.57 9.37 19.16
CA ALA A 351 8.84 10.64 19.03
C ALA A 351 7.39 10.53 19.54
N GLU A 352 6.70 9.43 19.24
CA GLU A 352 5.36 9.09 19.75
C GLU A 352 5.36 8.83 21.27
N GLU A 353 6.46 8.31 21.83
CA GLU A 353 6.66 8.17 23.28
C GLU A 353 6.98 9.52 23.95
N ALA A 354 7.88 10.34 23.37
CA ALA A 354 8.23 11.66 23.92
C ALA A 354 7.02 12.61 23.97
N SER A 355 6.24 12.68 22.90
CA SER A 355 5.01 13.49 22.86
C SER A 355 3.93 13.01 23.84
N LYS A 356 3.88 11.71 24.18
CA LYS A 356 3.03 11.18 25.27
C LYS A 356 3.55 11.51 26.69
N VAL A 357 4.82 11.86 26.83
CA VAL A 357 5.42 12.27 28.12
C VAL A 357 5.26 13.78 28.33
N GLU A 358 5.45 14.61 27.31
CA GLU A 358 5.28 16.07 27.41
C GLU A 358 3.84 16.48 27.76
N ILE A 359 2.82 15.78 27.25
CA ILE A 359 1.40 16.07 27.58
C ILE A 359 1.04 15.70 29.04
N LYS A 360 1.91 14.98 29.78
CA LYS A 360 1.67 14.57 31.18
C LYS A 360 2.37 15.46 32.22
N ALA A 361 3.00 16.56 31.81
CA ALA A 361 3.84 17.39 32.66
C ALA A 361 3.19 18.65 33.25
N GLU A 362 1.86 18.77 33.26
CA GLU A 362 1.15 19.81 34.04
C GLU A 362 0.27 19.19 35.14
N LYS A 363 0.56 19.54 36.40
CA LYS A 363 -0.25 19.19 37.56
C LYS A 363 -1.27 20.31 37.86
N PRO A 364 -2.56 20.02 37.99
CA PRO A 364 -3.48 20.85 38.76
C PRO A 364 -3.57 20.37 40.22
N SER A 365 -3.67 21.34 41.13
CA SER A 365 -3.70 21.13 42.57
C SER A 365 -5.05 20.60 43.08
N THR A 366 -4.95 19.76 44.12
CA THR A 366 -5.98 19.27 45.04
C THR A 366 -7.27 20.11 45.23
N VAL A 367 -8.43 19.46 45.09
CA VAL A 367 -9.57 19.58 46.03
C VAL A 367 -10.16 18.18 46.26
N LYS A 368 -10.49 17.85 47.52
CA LYS A 368 -11.12 16.57 47.92
C LYS A 368 -12.65 16.63 47.76
N GLN A 369 -13.27 15.51 47.36
CA GLN A 369 -14.59 15.10 47.90
C GLN A 369 -14.86 13.60 47.71
N GLN A 370 -15.82 13.10 48.47
CA GLN A 370 -16.19 11.68 48.70
C GLN A 370 -17.72 11.57 48.55
N GLN A 371 -18.37 10.45 48.20
CA GLN A 371 -18.02 9.02 48.04
C GLN A 371 -19.19 8.37 47.21
N PRO A 372 -19.30 7.04 46.99
CA PRO A 372 -18.36 5.91 47.02
C PRO A 372 -18.40 5.04 45.73
N VAL A 373 -17.71 3.89 45.76
CA VAL A 373 -17.58 2.88 44.69
C VAL A 373 -18.91 2.22 44.29
N GLN A 374 -19.15 2.06 42.98
CA GLN A 374 -19.84 0.88 42.43
C GLN A 374 -19.06 0.27 41.26
N THR A 375 -18.70 -1.00 41.41
CA THR A 375 -18.08 -1.81 40.36
C THR A 375 -19.13 -2.32 39.38
N VAL A 376 -18.99 -1.99 38.10
CA VAL A 376 -19.72 -2.67 37.01
C VAL A 376 -18.70 -3.29 36.06
N LYS A 377 -18.79 -4.60 35.86
CA LYS A 377 -18.04 -5.31 34.83
C LYS A 377 -18.59 -4.91 33.46
N SER A 378 -17.74 -4.41 32.57
CA SER A 378 -18.08 -4.23 31.16
C SER A 378 -17.71 -5.49 30.38
N ASP A 379 -18.67 -6.38 30.17
CA ASP A 379 -18.53 -7.47 29.19
C ASP A 379 -18.54 -6.87 27.78
N GLU A 380 -17.42 -6.99 27.04
CA GLU A 380 -17.37 -6.62 25.63
C GLU A 380 -18.26 -7.56 24.80
N LYS A 381 -19.46 -7.09 24.45
CA LYS A 381 -20.23 -7.60 23.31
C LYS A 381 -20.30 -6.53 22.24
N SER A 382 -19.52 -6.75 21.18
CA SER A 382 -19.74 -6.17 19.86
C SER A 382 -21.17 -6.44 19.41
N SER A 383 -22.05 -5.44 19.54
CA SER A 383 -23.40 -5.47 18.99
C SER A 383 -23.38 -4.86 17.59
N ASP A 384 -23.89 -5.59 16.60
CA ASP A 384 -24.04 -5.07 15.24
C ASP A 384 -25.00 -3.87 15.22
N VAL A 385 -24.46 -2.65 15.15
CA VAL A 385 -25.26 -1.43 15.27
C VAL A 385 -25.95 -1.13 13.93
N ASN A 386 -27.21 -1.54 13.80
CA ASN A 386 -27.98 -1.51 12.56
C ASN A 386 -28.13 -0.09 11.95
N ILE A 387 -27.61 0.14 10.73
CA ILE A 387 -27.75 1.41 9.97
C ILE A 387 -29.12 1.51 9.28
N ASP A 388 -29.71 0.37 8.90
CA ASP A 388 -30.99 0.33 8.20
C ASP A 388 -32.11 0.95 9.02
N GLU A 389 -32.10 0.85 10.36
CA GLU A 389 -33.20 1.37 11.18
C GLU A 389 -33.32 2.91 11.12
N ILE A 390 -32.20 3.63 11.10
CA ILE A 390 -32.17 5.11 10.99
C ILE A 390 -32.61 5.53 9.60
N MET A 391 -32.06 4.88 8.57
CA MET A 391 -32.37 5.18 7.17
C MET A 391 -33.84 4.82 6.84
N LYS A 392 -34.38 3.77 7.46
CA LYS A 392 -35.79 3.35 7.35
C LYS A 392 -36.73 4.31 8.07
N LYS A 393 -36.36 4.84 9.25
CA LYS A 393 -37.12 5.90 9.93
C LYS A 393 -37.18 7.17 9.08
N LYS A 394 -36.04 7.62 8.52
CA LYS A 394 -36.01 8.78 7.60
C LYS A 394 -36.77 8.55 6.29
N ALA A 395 -36.70 7.35 5.71
CA ALA A 395 -37.51 7.02 4.53
C ALA A 395 -39.03 7.06 4.84
N ALA A 396 -39.46 6.70 6.04
CA ALA A 396 -40.85 6.81 6.47
C ALA A 396 -41.29 8.27 6.74
N GLU A 397 -40.38 9.15 7.16
CA GLU A 397 -40.65 10.59 7.30
C GLU A 397 -40.83 11.30 5.94
N TYR A 398 -40.14 10.86 4.88
CA TYR A 398 -40.27 11.45 3.54
C TYR A 398 -41.46 10.94 2.71
N ASN A 399 -42.13 9.90 3.18
CA ASN A 399 -43.32 9.30 2.55
C ASN A 399 -44.63 9.73 3.25
N LYS A 400 -44.57 10.77 4.08
CA LYS A 400 -45.69 11.54 4.63
C LYS A 400 -45.68 12.94 4.02
#